data_AF-A0A8H7J936-F1
#
_entry.id   AF-A0A8H7J936-F1
#
_cell.length_a   1.000
_cell.length_b   1.000
_cell.length_c   1.000
_cell.angle_alpha   90.00
_cell.angle_beta   90.00
_cell.angle_gamma   90.00
#
_symmetry.space_group_name_H-M   'P 1'
#
loop_
_entity.id
_entity.type
_entity.pdbx_description
1 polymer ?
#
loop_
_entity_poly.entity_id
_entity_poly.type
_entity_poly.pdbx_seq_one_letter_code
_entity_poly.pdbx_strand_id
1 'polypeptide(L)'
;MMLSNYFAALTTLFVLTASAPTPTPASSSSLATVDLRIIGPQNTHYTTANQSPTSDQSQHLTVIVGQTLSLDHDPLHIQGLQVAAVKAGESLSLLPTSVVDDDWRVVCTARIVGRDDLLKFDMHDKGVLLAGGRLAKVTRLSCAVDEEA
;
A
#
# COMPACT_ATOMS: atom_id res chain seq x y z
N MET A 1 -36.61 -43.16 -67.24
CA MET A 1 -35.18 -43.47 -67.01
C MET A 1 -34.45 -42.16 -66.74
N MET A 2 -33.65 -42.13 -65.66
CA MET A 2 -32.65 -41.10 -65.26
C MET A 2 -33.19 -39.73 -64.79
N LEU A 3 -32.69 -39.04 -63.75
CA LEU A 3 -31.76 -39.24 -62.62
C LEU A 3 -31.99 -38.00 -61.73
N SER A 4 -32.52 -38.13 -60.50
CA SER A 4 -31.82 -37.87 -59.22
C SER A 4 -30.56 -36.99 -59.29
N ASN A 5 -30.57 -35.78 -58.69
CA ASN A 5 -29.87 -35.48 -57.43
C ASN A 5 -29.73 -33.97 -57.12
N TYR A 6 -29.95 -33.70 -55.83
CA TYR A 6 -29.66 -32.51 -55.03
C TYR A 6 -28.27 -31.90 -55.25
N PHE A 7 -28.10 -30.59 -55.03
CA PHE A 7 -27.03 -30.07 -54.18
C PHE A 7 -27.34 -28.64 -53.70
N ALA A 8 -27.42 -28.50 -52.38
CA ALA A 8 -27.51 -27.23 -51.66
C ALA A 8 -26.17 -26.49 -51.77
N ALA A 9 -26.20 -25.19 -52.05
CA ALA A 9 -25.05 -24.31 -51.87
C ALA A 9 -25.44 -23.22 -50.87
N LEU A 10 -25.22 -23.55 -49.60
CA LEU A 10 -25.31 -22.67 -48.45
C LEU A 10 -24.15 -21.65 -48.55
N THR A 11 -24.43 -20.43 -48.98
CA THR A 11 -23.44 -19.34 -49.00
C THR A 11 -23.12 -18.93 -47.56
N THR A 12 -21.98 -19.40 -47.06
CA THR A 12 -21.42 -19.05 -45.76
C THR A 12 -21.01 -17.57 -45.75
N LEU A 13 -21.66 -16.79 -44.86
CA LEU A 13 -21.20 -15.47 -44.45
C LEU A 13 -19.82 -15.59 -43.80
N PHE A 14 -18.79 -15.06 -44.44
CA PHE A 14 -17.53 -14.73 -43.78
C PHE A 14 -17.72 -13.44 -42.96
N VAL A 15 -18.11 -13.59 -41.70
CA VAL A 15 -17.93 -12.52 -40.71
C VAL A 15 -16.48 -12.55 -40.29
N LEU A 16 -15.67 -11.64 -40.84
CA LEU A 16 -14.35 -11.32 -40.29
C LEU A 16 -14.58 -10.67 -38.91
N THR A 17 -14.53 -11.47 -37.84
CA THR A 17 -14.36 -10.94 -36.50
C THR A 17 -12.95 -10.38 -36.41
N ALA A 18 -12.82 -9.07 -36.59
CA ALA A 18 -11.62 -8.35 -36.25
C ALA A 18 -11.39 -8.53 -34.74
N SER A 19 -10.47 -9.44 -34.39
CA SER A 19 -9.90 -9.52 -33.06
C SER A 19 -9.07 -8.26 -32.86
N ALA A 20 -9.73 -7.20 -32.37
CA ALA A 20 -9.02 -6.08 -31.79
C ALA A 20 -8.16 -6.66 -30.65
N PRO A 21 -6.83 -6.43 -30.64
CA PRO A 21 -6.03 -6.76 -29.49
C PRO A 21 -6.62 -5.98 -28.31
N THR A 22 -7.18 -6.70 -27.35
CA THR A 22 -7.56 -6.13 -26.07
C THR A 22 -6.34 -5.36 -25.57
N PRO A 23 -6.44 -4.06 -25.26
CA PRO A 23 -5.34 -3.37 -24.61
C PRO A 23 -5.11 -4.09 -23.30
N THR A 24 -4.05 -4.90 -23.24
CA THR A 24 -3.48 -5.32 -21.97
C THR A 24 -3.20 -4.02 -21.23
N PRO A 25 -3.79 -3.78 -20.05
CA PRO A 25 -3.32 -2.69 -19.23
C PRO A 25 -1.83 -2.91 -19.10
N ALA A 26 -1.05 -1.95 -19.56
CA ALA A 26 0.38 -1.95 -19.33
C ALA A 26 0.52 -2.08 -17.82
N SER A 27 0.98 -3.23 -17.34
CA SER A 27 1.51 -3.38 -16.00
C SER A 27 2.74 -2.48 -15.96
N SER A 28 2.54 -1.17 -15.82
CA SER A 28 3.54 -0.30 -15.23
C SER A 28 3.90 -1.01 -13.95
N SER A 29 5.12 -1.50 -13.80
CA SER A 29 5.60 -2.14 -12.59
C SER A 29 5.57 -1.08 -11.48
N SER A 30 4.40 -0.83 -10.90
CA SER A 30 4.25 0.07 -9.79
C SER A 30 4.91 -0.57 -8.60
N LEU A 31 5.65 0.22 -7.84
CA LEU A 31 6.20 -0.25 -6.58
C LEU A 31 5.06 -0.46 -5.60
N ALA A 32 5.15 -1.54 -4.83
CA ALA A 32 4.21 -1.79 -3.75
C ALA A 32 4.33 -0.69 -2.70
N THR A 33 3.20 -0.21 -2.18
CA THR A 33 3.19 0.87 -1.18
C THR A 33 2.26 0.56 -0.03
N VAL A 34 2.61 1.05 1.16
CA VAL A 34 1.79 0.99 2.36
C VAL A 34 1.39 2.41 2.70
N ASP A 35 0.09 2.64 2.86
CA ASP A 35 -0.43 3.90 3.37
C ASP A 35 -0.59 3.81 4.89
N LEU A 36 0.15 4.64 5.62
CA LEU A 36 0.13 4.68 7.07
C LEU A 36 -0.67 5.88 7.56
N ARG A 37 -1.73 5.62 8.30
CA ARG A 37 -2.46 6.65 9.03
C ARG A 37 -1.74 7.00 10.32
N ILE A 38 -1.45 8.28 10.49
CA ILE A 38 -0.82 8.81 11.69
C ILE A 38 -1.90 9.23 12.69
N ILE A 39 -1.71 8.84 13.95
CA ILE A 39 -2.60 9.18 15.06
C ILE A 39 -1.85 10.11 16.03
N GLY A 40 -2.49 11.22 16.38
CA GLY A 40 -1.97 12.22 17.33
C GLY A 40 -1.49 13.51 16.67
N PRO A 41 -1.15 14.54 17.47
CA PRO A 41 -0.82 15.87 16.98
C PRO A 41 0.55 15.88 16.29
N GLN A 42 0.55 15.99 14.97
CA GLN A 42 1.73 16.38 14.19
C GLN A 42 1.80 17.90 14.20
N ASN A 43 2.78 18.48 14.91
CA ASN A 43 3.03 19.93 14.97
C ASN A 43 1.76 20.79 15.00
N THR A 44 1.03 20.78 16.13
CA THR A 44 0.06 21.84 16.39
C THR A 44 0.82 23.16 16.55
N HIS A 45 0.94 23.92 15.47
CA HIS A 45 1.29 25.33 15.56
C HIS A 45 0.16 26.03 16.33
N TYR A 46 0.39 26.31 17.61
CA TYR A 46 -0.48 27.20 18.37
C TYR A 46 -0.33 28.61 17.79
N THR A 47 -1.34 29.10 17.08
CA THR A 47 -1.42 30.54 16.83
C THR A 47 -1.92 31.18 18.13
N THR A 48 -1.22 32.20 18.61
CA THR A 48 -1.44 32.84 19.92
C THR A 48 -2.83 33.49 20.11
N ALA A 49 -3.70 33.41 19.09
CA ALA A 49 -5.02 34.03 19.09
C ALA A 49 -6.21 33.05 19.26
N ASN A 50 -6.02 31.73 19.16
CA ASN A 50 -7.09 30.76 19.41
C ASN A 50 -6.52 29.38 19.80
N GLN A 51 -6.88 28.89 20.99
CA GLN A 51 -6.48 27.57 21.50
C GLN A 51 -7.32 26.42 20.90
N SER A 52 -7.44 26.38 19.58
CA SER A 52 -8.02 25.24 18.87
C SER A 52 -6.93 24.60 18.01
N PRO A 53 -6.66 23.29 18.15
CA PRO A 53 -5.69 22.62 17.29
C PRO A 53 -6.15 22.78 15.83
N THR A 54 -5.28 23.33 14.98
CA THR A 54 -5.61 23.75 13.62
C THR A 54 -5.72 22.61 12.61
N SER A 55 -5.59 21.35 13.03
CA SER A 55 -5.63 20.22 12.09
C SER A 55 -6.12 18.93 12.74
N ASP A 56 -7.39 18.57 12.47
CA ASP A 56 -7.96 17.23 12.64
C ASP A 56 -7.71 16.35 11.39
N GLN A 57 -6.86 16.78 10.45
CA GLN A 57 -6.52 15.93 9.30
C GLN A 57 -5.63 14.78 9.79
N SER A 58 -6.18 13.57 9.82
CA SER A 58 -5.38 12.35 9.89
C SER A 58 -4.40 12.38 8.72
N GLN A 59 -3.12 12.63 9.01
CA GLN A 59 -2.08 12.66 8.00
C GLN A 59 -1.76 11.22 7.59
N HIS A 60 -1.65 11.02 6.29
CA HIS A 60 -1.30 9.76 5.66
C HIS A 60 0.16 9.83 5.23
N LEU A 61 0.92 8.77 5.52
CA LEU A 61 2.32 8.60 5.13
C LEU A 61 2.43 7.37 4.24
N THR A 62 2.83 7.56 2.99
CA THR A 62 3.07 6.44 2.07
C THR A 62 4.52 5.95 2.19
N VAL A 63 4.69 4.66 2.45
CA VAL A 63 5.98 3.97 2.55
C VAL A 63 6.07 2.93 1.44
N ILE A 64 7.17 2.88 0.69
CA ILE A 64 7.38 1.83 -0.32
C ILE A 64 7.78 0.53 0.38
N VAL A 65 7.18 -0.60 -0.01
CA VAL A 65 7.53 -1.92 0.56
C VAL A 65 8.98 -2.26 0.19
N GLY A 66 9.76 -2.69 1.17
CA GLY A 66 11.20 -2.92 1.05
C GLY A 66 12.07 -1.69 1.29
N GLN A 67 11.47 -0.49 1.39
CA GLN A 67 12.19 0.75 1.72
C GLN A 67 12.28 0.97 3.24
N THR A 68 13.40 1.54 3.68
CA THR A 68 13.54 2.10 5.02
C THR A 68 13.61 3.63 4.95
N LEU A 69 12.71 4.30 5.66
CA LEU A 69 12.73 5.74 5.88
C LEU A 69 13.53 6.06 7.14
N SER A 70 14.64 6.78 6.99
CA SER A 70 15.37 7.39 8.11
C SER A 70 14.78 8.77 8.39
N LEU A 71 14.38 8.97 9.64
CA LEU A 71 13.78 10.19 10.19
C LEU A 71 14.66 10.74 11.32
N ASP A 72 15.96 10.44 11.28
CA ASP A 72 16.89 10.82 12.34
C ASP A 72 17.06 12.36 12.42
N HIS A 73 16.96 13.04 11.27
CA HIS A 73 17.06 14.49 11.15
C HIS A 73 15.72 15.22 11.21
N ASP A 74 14.61 14.52 10.94
CA ASP A 74 13.24 15.06 11.03
C ASP A 74 12.27 14.00 11.60
N PRO A 75 12.31 13.80 12.92
CA PRO A 75 11.59 12.72 13.58
C PRO A 75 10.11 13.04 13.75
N LEU A 76 9.25 12.02 13.57
CA LEU A 76 7.82 12.16 13.74
C LEU A 76 7.46 12.09 15.23
N HIS A 77 6.71 13.07 15.72
CA HIS A 77 6.23 13.11 17.09
C HIS A 77 4.74 12.75 17.11
N ILE A 78 4.44 11.48 17.36
CA ILE A 78 3.11 10.90 17.12
C ILE A 78 2.68 9.97 18.26
N GLN A 79 1.38 9.73 18.37
CA GLN A 79 0.79 8.88 19.42
C GLN A 79 0.48 7.47 18.92
N GLY A 80 0.29 7.29 17.62
CA GLY A 80 -0.06 6.00 17.03
C GLY A 80 0.19 5.94 15.54
N LEU A 81 0.27 4.72 15.03
CA LEU A 81 0.38 4.38 13.61
C LEU A 81 -0.65 3.30 13.28
N GLN A 82 -1.20 3.35 12.08
CA GLN A 82 -2.11 2.33 11.59
C GLN A 82 -1.84 2.10 10.09
N VAL A 83 -1.80 0.85 9.65
CA VAL A 83 -1.83 0.53 8.22
C VAL A 83 -3.25 0.78 7.71
N ALA A 84 -3.40 1.76 6.82
CA ALA A 84 -4.68 2.14 6.23
C ALA A 84 -4.99 1.33 4.97
N ALA A 85 -3.98 1.06 4.16
CA ALA A 85 -4.08 0.25 2.95
C ALA A 85 -2.70 -0.25 2.51
N VAL A 86 -2.67 -1.39 1.81
CA VAL A 86 -1.51 -1.85 1.04
C VAL A 86 -1.89 -1.86 -0.43
N LYS A 87 -1.08 -1.22 -1.28
CA LYS A 87 -1.29 -1.20 -2.73
C LYS A 87 -0.37 -2.18 -3.42
N ALA A 88 -0.93 -2.92 -4.37
CA ALA A 88 -0.24 -3.90 -5.18
C ALA A 88 0.95 -3.31 -5.93
N GLY A 89 1.97 -4.15 -6.11
CA GLY A 89 3.17 -3.77 -6.85
C GLY A 89 4.36 -4.67 -6.55
N GLU A 90 5.51 -4.28 -7.08
CA GLU A 90 6.78 -4.94 -6.80
C GLU A 90 7.43 -4.39 -5.52
N SER A 91 7.89 -5.28 -4.65
CA SER A 91 8.67 -4.91 -3.47
C SER A 91 10.11 -4.53 -3.84
N LEU A 92 10.70 -3.61 -3.07
CA LEU A 92 12.14 -3.30 -3.11
C LEU A 92 12.98 -4.21 -2.19
N SER A 93 12.39 -5.29 -1.67
CA SER A 93 13.12 -6.33 -0.92
C SER A 93 14.26 -6.94 -1.75
N LEU A 94 15.23 -7.57 -1.09
CA LEU A 94 16.35 -8.24 -1.76
C LEU A 94 15.88 -9.36 -2.70
N LEU A 95 14.80 -10.04 -2.34
CA LEU A 95 14.16 -11.07 -3.16
C LEU A 95 12.99 -10.44 -3.95
N PRO A 96 12.91 -10.68 -5.27
CA PRO A 96 11.79 -10.22 -6.08
C PRO A 96 10.48 -10.79 -5.53
N THR A 97 9.68 -9.91 -4.94
CA THR A 97 8.44 -10.30 -4.26
C THR A 97 7.34 -9.35 -4.71
N SER A 98 6.31 -9.91 -5.34
CA SER A 98 5.10 -9.17 -5.67
C SER A 98 4.16 -9.12 -4.47
N VAL A 99 3.59 -7.95 -4.26
CA VAL A 99 2.63 -7.63 -3.21
C VAL A 99 1.29 -7.42 -3.90
N VAL A 100 0.23 -8.00 -3.33
CA VAL A 100 -1.15 -7.78 -3.79
C VAL A 100 -1.82 -6.65 -3.00
N ASP A 101 -2.99 -6.19 -3.44
CA ASP A 101 -3.73 -5.19 -2.66
C ASP A 101 -4.13 -5.79 -1.30
N ASP A 102 -3.94 -5.00 -0.25
CA ASP A 102 -4.21 -5.39 1.15
C ASP A 102 -3.52 -6.72 1.53
N ASP A 103 -2.28 -6.89 1.07
CA ASP A 103 -1.47 -8.07 1.39
C ASP A 103 -1.09 -8.10 2.87
N TRP A 104 -1.69 -9.05 3.59
CA TRP A 104 -1.48 -9.25 5.01
C TRP A 104 -0.05 -9.66 5.40
N ARG A 105 0.76 -10.11 4.43
CA ARG A 105 2.16 -10.45 4.67
C ARG A 105 3.03 -9.21 4.87
N VAL A 106 2.51 -8.01 4.58
CA VAL A 106 3.27 -6.78 4.76
C VAL A 106 3.26 -6.36 6.23
N VAL A 107 4.44 -6.40 6.85
CA VAL A 107 4.69 -5.98 8.23
C VAL A 107 5.49 -4.69 8.22
N CYS A 108 5.01 -3.70 8.98
CA CYS A 108 5.71 -2.45 9.20
C CYS A 108 6.43 -2.46 10.55
N THR A 109 7.57 -1.78 10.60
CA THR A 109 8.35 -1.57 11.81
C THR A 109 8.61 -0.08 12.04
N ALA A 110 8.53 0.32 13.30
CA ALA A 110 8.88 1.67 13.74
C ALA A 110 9.96 1.63 14.83
N ARG A 111 10.98 2.48 14.68
CA ARG A 111 11.97 2.73 15.73
C ARG A 111 11.59 3.96 16.53
N ILE A 112 11.50 3.79 17.84
CA ILE A 112 11.10 4.84 18.79
C ILE A 112 12.32 5.20 19.65
N VAL A 113 12.58 6.49 19.85
CA VAL A 113 13.66 6.95 20.73
C VAL A 113 13.39 6.53 22.18
N GLY A 114 14.41 5.99 22.84
CA GLY A 114 14.30 5.49 24.21
C GLY A 114 13.73 4.08 24.33
N ARG A 115 13.52 3.39 23.20
CA ARG A 115 13.18 1.96 23.14
C ARG A 115 14.23 1.24 22.30
N ASP A 116 14.72 0.12 22.82
CA ASP A 116 15.71 -0.71 22.12
C ASP A 116 15.06 -1.60 21.06
N ASP A 117 13.82 -2.02 21.29
CA ASP A 117 13.06 -2.85 20.36
C ASP A 117 12.36 -2.04 19.25
N LEU A 118 12.25 -2.67 18.08
CA LEU A 118 11.39 -2.20 17.00
C LEU A 118 9.93 -2.55 17.31
N LEU A 119 9.04 -1.58 17.10
CA LEU A 119 7.61 -1.83 17.16
C LEU A 119 7.14 -2.39 15.82
N LYS A 120 6.69 -3.65 15.82
CA LYS A 120 6.07 -4.30 14.66
C LYS A 120 4.56 -4.07 14.66
N PHE A 121 3.99 -3.88 13.47
CA PHE A 121 2.55 -3.81 13.26
C PHE A 121 2.19 -4.12 11.81
N ASP A 122 1.01 -4.68 11.58
CA ASP A 122 0.53 -5.05 10.25
C ASP A 122 -0.87 -4.49 9.96
N MET A 123 -1.50 -4.98 8.90
CA MET A 123 -2.84 -4.56 8.47
C MET A 123 -3.97 -5.14 9.34
N HIS A 124 -3.75 -6.27 10.01
CA HIS A 124 -4.72 -6.85 10.95
C HIS A 124 -4.74 -6.09 12.27
N ASP A 125 -3.62 -5.47 12.62
CA ASP A 125 -3.57 -4.53 13.72
C ASP A 125 -4.48 -3.33 13.39
N LYS A 126 -5.50 -3.11 14.22
CA LYS A 126 -6.43 -1.96 14.11
C LYS A 126 -5.74 -0.59 14.34
N GLY A 127 -4.42 -0.55 14.32
CA GLY A 127 -3.56 0.54 14.75
C GLY A 127 -2.84 0.21 16.05
N VAL A 128 -1.66 0.77 16.20
CA VAL A 128 -0.81 0.61 17.37
C VAL A 128 -0.58 1.96 18.03
N LEU A 129 -0.87 2.01 19.33
CA LEU A 129 -0.56 3.15 20.19
C LEU A 129 0.89 3.09 20.65
N LEU A 130 1.62 4.16 20.40
CA LEU A 130 3.00 4.32 20.80
C LEU A 130 3.06 4.79 22.25
N ALA A 131 4.03 4.27 23.02
CA ALA A 131 4.28 4.68 24.40
C ALA A 131 3.02 4.75 25.30
N GLY A 132 2.06 3.84 25.10
CA GLY A 132 0.79 3.83 25.85
C GLY A 132 -0.16 4.98 25.50
N GLY A 133 -0.10 5.51 24.28
CA GLY A 133 -0.91 6.65 23.82
C GLY A 133 -0.28 8.01 24.07
N ARG A 134 0.97 8.04 24.56
CA ARG A 134 1.75 9.28 24.72
C ARG A 134 2.45 9.63 23.41
N LEU A 135 2.83 10.90 23.26
CA LEU A 135 3.69 11.32 22.16
C LEU A 135 5.03 10.58 22.23
N ALA A 136 5.33 9.86 21.15
CA ALA A 136 6.55 9.11 20.94
C ALA A 136 7.29 9.69 19.74
N LYS A 137 8.62 9.66 19.82
CA LYS A 137 9.52 10.16 18.78
C LYS A 137 9.96 9.00 17.90
N VAL A 138 9.46 8.95 16.66
CA VAL A 138 9.79 7.93 15.67
C VAL A 138 10.92 8.42 14.77
N THR A 139 12.01 7.65 14.72
CA THR A 139 13.23 7.99 13.94
C THR A 139 13.48 7.07 12.77
N ARG A 140 12.76 5.95 12.67
CA ARG A 140 12.84 5.06 11.51
C ARG A 140 11.51 4.37 11.28
N LEU A 141 11.12 4.25 10.02
CA LEU A 141 9.97 3.46 9.57
C LEU A 141 10.40 2.59 8.40
N SER A 142 9.93 1.35 8.35
CA SER A 142 10.08 0.48 7.19
C SER A 142 8.91 -0.48 7.11
N CYS A 143 8.54 -0.91 5.91
CA CYS A 143 7.56 -1.98 5.71
C CYS A 143 8.17 -3.01 4.76
N ALA A 144 7.99 -4.29 5.07
CA ALA A 144 8.54 -5.40 4.29
C ALA A 144 7.54 -6.56 4.27
N VAL A 145 7.67 -7.42 3.26
CA VAL A 145 6.97 -8.71 3.25
C VAL A 145 7.62 -9.62 4.28
N ASP A 146 6.83 -10.17 5.18
CA ASP A 146 7.26 -11.20 6.12
C ASP A 146 7.42 -12.52 5.38
N GLU A 147 8.65 -13.02 5.34
CA GLU A 147 9.00 -14.26 4.62
C GLU A 147 8.73 -15.52 5.46
N GLU A 148 8.42 -15.35 6.76
CA GLU A 148 8.08 -16.45 7.69
C GLU A 148 6.56 -16.68 7.84
N ALA A 149 5.75 -15.89 7.14
CA ALA A 149 4.28 -15.85 7.23
C ALA A 149 3.56 -16.85 6.30
#